data_AF-A0A954C0H5-F1
#
_entry.id   AF-A0A954C0H5-F1
#
_cell.length_a   1.000
_cell.length_b   1.000
_cell.length_c   1.000
_cell.angle_alpha   90.00
_cell.angle_beta   90.00
_cell.angle_gamma   90.00
#
_symmetry.space_group_name_H-M   'P 1'
#
loop_
_entity.id
_entity.type
_entity.pdbx_description
1 polymer ?
#
loop_
_entity_poly.entity_id
_entity_poly.type
_entity_poly.pdbx_seq_one_letter_code
_entity_poly.pdbx_strand_id
1 'polypeptide(L)'
;MQRLLVLSTVFALLLLAGCATTKTVNKGHEGGEAYADVSVPSNYEPYDTPPFKRQDGASGNHIYGRYAYRSTDGIDSAQELTDWFKQNLPRDGWELQTEEVNEEKGTMSLLFKKADDQLQLTLAPDEKLQGSKRFSILIVEMNPQY
;
A
#
# COMPACT_ATOMS: atom_id res chain seq x y z
N MET A 1 -25.19 -62.86 -47.45
CA MET A 1 -24.15 -61.93 -46.97
C MET A 1 -23.94 -60.88 -48.05
N GLN A 2 -24.44 -59.67 -47.82
CA GLN A 2 -24.53 -58.60 -48.82
C GLN A 2 -23.66 -57.40 -48.39
N ARG A 3 -23.02 -56.83 -49.40
CA ARG A 3 -21.88 -55.89 -49.41
C ARG A 3 -22.20 -54.52 -48.80
N LEU A 4 -21.17 -53.81 -48.34
CA LEU A 4 -20.76 -52.45 -48.77
C LEU A 4 -19.52 -52.07 -47.91
N LEU A 5 -18.28 -52.05 -48.41
CA LEU A 5 -17.60 -51.07 -49.28
C LEU A 5 -17.43 -49.66 -48.67
N VAL A 6 -16.18 -49.19 -48.78
CA VAL A 6 -15.67 -47.81 -48.68
C VAL A 6 -15.35 -47.34 -47.25
N LEU A 7 -14.30 -46.59 -46.93
CA LEU A 7 -12.97 -46.23 -47.46
C LEU A 7 -12.56 -45.07 -46.53
N SER A 8 -11.27 -44.88 -46.29
CA SER A 8 -10.68 -43.60 -45.86
C SER A 8 -11.08 -43.10 -44.47
N THR A 9 -10.10 -42.88 -43.59
CA THR A 9 -9.29 -41.65 -43.60
C THR A 9 -8.47 -41.61 -42.30
N VAL A 10 -7.16 -41.65 -42.48
CA VAL A 10 -6.13 -40.91 -41.73
C VAL A 10 -6.67 -39.97 -40.64
N PHE A 11 -6.21 -40.12 -39.39
CA PHE A 11 -5.56 -39.00 -38.71
C PHE A 11 -4.78 -39.47 -37.48
N ALA A 12 -3.48 -39.20 -37.53
CA ALA A 12 -2.56 -39.27 -36.41
C ALA A 12 -3.06 -38.35 -35.28
N LEU A 13 -3.32 -38.91 -34.10
CA LEU A 13 -3.40 -38.09 -32.89
C LEU A 13 -1.98 -37.84 -32.38
N LEU A 14 -1.52 -36.65 -32.70
CA LEU A 14 -0.32 -36.01 -32.20
C LEU A 14 -0.29 -35.96 -30.67
N LEU A 15 0.90 -36.27 -30.17
CA LEU A 15 1.46 -35.82 -28.89
C LEU A 15 1.07 -34.38 -28.56
N LEU A 16 0.24 -34.20 -27.55
CA LEU A 16 0.27 -33.03 -26.68
C LEU A 16 0.03 -33.52 -25.25
N ALA A 17 1.09 -34.06 -24.64
CA ALA A 17 1.27 -33.95 -23.20
C ALA A 17 1.47 -32.46 -22.91
N GLY A 18 0.36 -31.71 -22.96
CA GLY A 18 0.32 -30.34 -22.49
C GLY A 18 0.65 -30.39 -21.02
N CYS A 19 1.79 -29.79 -20.66
CA CYS A 19 1.99 -29.24 -19.33
C CYS A 19 0.65 -28.64 -18.92
N ALA A 20 0.05 -29.19 -17.87
CA ALA A 20 -0.93 -28.45 -17.11
C ALA A 20 -0.15 -27.29 -16.50
N THR A 21 0.05 -26.23 -17.28
CA THR A 21 0.15 -24.89 -16.76
C THR A 21 -1.15 -24.72 -16.01
N THR A 22 -1.11 -25.03 -14.71
CA THR A 22 -1.94 -24.38 -13.72
C THR A 22 -1.88 -22.92 -14.11
N LYS A 23 -2.96 -22.45 -14.75
CA LYS A 23 -3.18 -21.02 -14.87
C LYS A 23 -3.12 -20.56 -13.44
N THR A 24 -1.98 -19.98 -13.06
CA THR A 24 -1.92 -19.02 -11.99
C THR A 24 -2.99 -18.04 -12.39
N VAL A 25 -4.18 -18.22 -11.82
CA VAL A 25 -5.13 -17.14 -11.73
C VAL A 25 -4.37 -16.18 -10.84
N ASN A 26 -3.56 -15.33 -11.47
CA ASN A 26 -3.26 -14.02 -10.96
C ASN A 26 -4.65 -13.47 -10.69
N LYS A 27 -5.11 -13.68 -9.46
CA LYS A 27 -6.18 -12.89 -8.89
C LYS A 27 -5.59 -11.49 -8.99
N GLY A 28 -5.97 -10.82 -10.07
CA GLY A 28 -5.67 -9.43 -10.30
C GLY A 28 -5.94 -8.76 -8.98
N HIS A 29 -4.94 -8.04 -8.50
CA HIS A 29 -5.01 -7.32 -7.24
C HIS A 29 -6.25 -6.43 -7.34
N GLU A 30 -7.34 -6.89 -6.73
CA GLU A 30 -8.47 -6.04 -6.43
C GLU A 30 -7.90 -5.05 -5.42
N GLY A 31 -7.48 -3.90 -5.97
CA GLY A 31 -7.04 -2.77 -5.18
C GLY A 31 -8.17 -2.46 -4.23
N GLY A 32 -8.01 -2.89 -2.98
CA GLY A 32 -8.91 -2.48 -1.93
C GLY A 32 -8.92 -0.96 -1.89
N GLU A 33 -10.07 -0.39 -1.60
CA GLU A 33 -10.19 1.05 -1.40
C GLU A 33 -9.14 1.51 -0.39
N ALA A 34 -8.41 2.59 -0.72
CA ALA A 34 -7.48 3.20 0.23
C ALA A 34 -8.31 3.64 1.43
N TYR A 35 -8.08 3.03 2.59
CA TYR A 35 -8.73 3.49 3.81
C TYR A 35 -8.05 4.79 4.22
N ALA A 36 -8.77 5.89 4.01
CA ALA A 36 -8.28 7.26 4.08
C ALA A 36 -8.89 8.03 5.26
N ASP A 37 -9.01 7.41 6.44
CA ASP A 37 -9.46 8.11 7.65
C ASP A 37 -8.42 9.12 8.17
N VAL A 38 -7.20 9.07 7.64
CA VAL A 38 -6.15 10.05 7.89
C VAL A 38 -5.93 10.85 6.62
N SER A 39 -6.31 12.13 6.67
CA SER A 39 -6.10 13.06 5.56
C SER A 39 -4.60 13.17 5.24
N VAL A 40 -4.23 13.04 3.97
CA VAL A 40 -2.89 13.31 3.45
C VAL A 40 -2.94 14.47 2.44
N PRO A 41 -1.84 15.21 2.22
CA PRO A 41 -1.81 16.26 1.20
C PRO A 41 -2.13 15.72 -0.20
N SER A 42 -2.73 16.55 -1.05
CA SER A 42 -3.23 16.13 -2.37
C SER A 42 -2.16 15.72 -3.38
N ASN A 43 -0.89 16.07 -3.13
CA ASN A 43 0.26 15.68 -3.95
C ASN A 43 0.84 14.30 -3.55
N TYR A 44 0.17 13.56 -2.67
CA TYR A 44 0.55 12.21 -2.31
C TYR A 44 -0.37 11.18 -2.95
N GLU A 45 0.23 10.17 -3.60
CA GLU A 45 -0.49 9.04 -4.17
C GLU A 45 -0.03 7.72 -3.56
N PRO A 46 -0.91 6.68 -3.48
CA PRO A 46 -0.54 5.39 -2.93
C PRO A 46 0.70 4.78 -3.62
N TYR A 47 1.65 4.32 -2.82
CA TYR A 47 2.92 3.75 -3.30
C TYR A 47 3.06 2.24 -3.04
N ASP A 48 2.27 1.67 -2.11
CA ASP A 48 2.26 0.24 -1.78
C ASP A 48 0.91 -0.43 -2.16
N THR A 49 0.96 -1.72 -2.50
CA THR A 49 -0.19 -2.58 -2.77
C THR A 49 0.07 -3.97 -2.18
N PRO A 50 -0.86 -4.61 -1.44
CA PRO A 50 -2.25 -4.20 -1.20
C PRO A 50 -2.42 -3.19 -0.04
N PRO A 51 -3.55 -2.47 -0.01
CA PRO A 51 -3.88 -1.50 1.04
C PRO A 51 -3.95 -2.17 2.42
N PHE A 52 -3.83 -1.35 3.47
CA PHE A 52 -3.63 -1.79 4.83
C PHE A 52 -4.54 -2.90 5.29
N LYS A 53 -3.90 -3.81 6.03
CA LYS A 53 -4.57 -4.92 6.66
C LYS A 53 -5.19 -4.37 7.93
N ARG A 54 -6.45 -3.95 7.84
CA ARG A 54 -7.30 -3.78 9.02
C ARG A 54 -7.30 -5.11 9.76
N GLN A 55 -6.58 -5.16 10.87
CA GLN A 55 -6.86 -6.13 11.90
C GLN A 55 -7.69 -5.38 12.92
N ASP A 56 -8.93 -5.81 13.14
CA ASP A 56 -9.60 -5.42 14.35
C ASP A 56 -8.84 -6.09 15.50
N GLY A 57 -8.45 -5.34 16.52
CA GLY A 57 -7.91 -5.93 17.75
C GLY A 57 -8.84 -7.03 18.28
N ALA A 58 -8.37 -7.94 19.13
CA ALA A 58 -9.19 -9.05 19.63
C ALA A 58 -10.52 -8.63 20.29
N SER A 59 -10.64 -7.35 20.68
CA SER A 59 -11.84 -6.69 21.22
C SER A 59 -12.75 -6.02 20.18
N GLY A 60 -12.32 -5.88 18.92
CA GLY A 60 -13.02 -5.11 17.88
C GLY A 60 -12.75 -3.60 17.88
N ASN A 61 -11.94 -3.10 18.82
CA ASN A 61 -11.87 -1.66 19.14
C ASN A 61 -10.70 -0.90 18.51
N HIS A 62 -9.71 -1.59 17.96
CA HIS A 62 -8.49 -0.97 17.42
C HIS A 62 -8.28 -1.36 15.98
N ILE A 63 -7.89 -0.37 15.17
CA ILE A 63 -7.53 -0.57 13.78
C ILE A 63 -6.01 -0.59 13.68
N TYR A 64 -5.44 -1.70 13.26
CA TYR A 64 -4.02 -1.80 12.93
C TYR A 64 -3.80 -1.63 11.43
N GLY A 65 -2.69 -1.02 11.02
CA GLY A 65 -2.21 -1.13 9.65
C GLY A 65 -1.23 -0.04 9.22
N ARG A 66 -0.57 -0.25 8.09
CA ARG A 66 0.47 0.64 7.55
C ARG A 66 0.24 0.88 6.05
N TYR A 67 0.33 2.13 5.63
CA TYR A 67 0.24 2.59 4.23
C TYR A 67 1.48 3.39 3.87
N ALA A 68 1.88 3.33 2.60
CA ALA A 68 2.90 4.22 2.05
C ALA A 68 2.33 5.02 0.87
N TYR A 69 2.69 6.29 0.83
CA TYR A 69 2.37 7.23 -0.23
C TYR A 69 3.66 7.81 -0.78
N ARG A 70 3.69 8.11 -2.07
CA ARG A 70 4.79 8.86 -2.70
C ARG A 70 4.32 10.25 -3.06
N SER A 71 5.22 11.22 -2.92
CA SER A 71 5.01 12.58 -3.43
C SER A 71 5.11 12.59 -4.95
N THR A 72 4.16 13.23 -5.61
CA THR A 72 4.17 13.47 -7.06
C THR A 72 5.04 14.65 -7.44
N ASP A 73 5.37 15.52 -6.48
CA ASP A 73 6.11 16.76 -6.70
C ASP A 73 7.63 16.59 -6.46
N GLY A 74 8.05 15.39 -6.02
CA GLY A 74 9.45 15.06 -5.75
C GLY A 74 9.77 15.04 -4.26
N ILE A 75 10.82 15.75 -3.85
CA ILE A 75 11.26 15.78 -2.45
C ILE A 75 10.59 16.96 -1.75
N ASP A 76 9.70 16.65 -0.81
CA ASP A 76 9.02 17.65 0.02
C ASP A 76 9.90 18.11 1.20
N SER A 77 9.64 19.35 1.66
CA SER A 77 10.16 19.85 2.93
C SER A 77 9.52 19.08 4.09
N ALA A 78 10.37 18.58 5.00
CA ALA A 78 9.89 17.86 6.18
C ALA A 78 9.14 18.80 7.13
N GLN A 79 9.59 20.06 7.25
CA GLN A 79 8.93 21.07 8.07
C GLN A 79 7.56 21.47 7.51
N GLU A 80 7.44 21.76 6.21
CA GLU A 80 6.15 22.15 5.62
C GLU A 80 5.11 21.04 5.75
N LEU A 81 5.52 19.78 5.55
CA LEU A 81 4.64 18.63 5.73
C LEU A 81 4.23 18.45 7.21
N THR A 82 5.17 18.67 8.13
CA THR A 82 4.89 18.64 9.58
C THR A 82 3.83 19.67 9.95
N ASP A 83 3.99 20.90 9.48
CA ASP A 83 3.05 21.99 9.76
C ASP A 83 1.66 21.71 9.16
N TRP A 84 1.60 21.11 7.98
CA TRP A 84 0.34 20.68 7.37
C TRP A 84 -0.40 19.66 8.25
N PHE A 85 0.27 18.62 8.76
CA PHE A 85 -0.37 17.62 9.62
C PHE A 85 -0.84 18.23 10.95
N LYS A 86 -0.05 19.12 11.55
CA LYS A 86 -0.41 19.85 12.77
C LYS A 86 -1.63 20.76 12.58
N GLN A 87 -1.85 21.26 11.37
CA GLN A 87 -3.02 22.08 11.07
C GLN A 87 -4.28 21.25 10.81
N ASN A 88 -4.16 20.08 10.18
CA ASN A 88 -5.30 19.31 9.68
C ASN A 88 -5.76 18.23 10.65
N LEU A 89 -4.86 17.42 11.21
CA LEU A 89 -5.25 16.27 12.04
C LEU A 89 -5.97 16.63 13.35
N PRO A 90 -5.66 17.75 14.03
CA PRO A 90 -6.45 18.16 15.20
C PRO A 90 -7.93 18.44 14.90
N ARG A 91 -8.29 18.78 13.65
CA ARG A 91 -9.69 18.95 13.25
C ARG A 91 -10.47 17.64 13.28
N ASP A 92 -9.76 16.53 13.13
CA ASP A 92 -10.31 15.17 13.19
C ASP A 92 -10.16 14.56 14.60
N GLY A 93 -9.70 15.34 15.59
CA GLY A 93 -9.56 14.93 16.99
C GLY A 93 -8.25 14.23 17.32
N TRP A 94 -7.23 14.33 16.47
CA TRP A 94 -5.89 13.82 16.75
C TRP A 94 -5.05 14.82 17.54
N GLU A 95 -4.40 14.34 18.59
CA GLU A 95 -3.54 15.15 19.44
C GLU A 95 -2.07 14.75 19.24
N LEU A 96 -1.23 15.71 18.85
CA LEU A 96 0.21 15.50 18.68
C LEU A 96 0.85 15.14 20.03
N GLN A 97 1.59 14.03 20.05
CA GLN A 97 2.33 13.52 21.20
C GLN A 97 3.84 13.74 21.06
N THR A 98 4.38 13.52 19.86
CA THR A 98 5.82 13.63 19.59
C THR A 98 6.05 14.12 18.17
N GLU A 99 7.09 14.94 18.01
CA GLU A 99 7.51 15.53 16.75
C GLU A 99 9.03 15.44 16.66
N GLU A 100 9.53 14.80 15.61
CA GLU A 100 10.94 14.80 15.25
C GLU A 100 11.06 15.20 13.78
N VAL A 101 11.75 16.31 13.52
CA VAL A 101 11.96 16.83 12.16
C VAL A 101 13.45 17.03 11.93
N ASN A 102 13.94 16.54 10.80
CA ASN A 102 15.29 16.81 10.35
C ASN A 102 15.25 17.24 8.89
N GLU A 103 15.22 18.56 8.68
CA GLU A 103 15.11 19.17 7.36
C GLU A 103 16.34 18.86 6.49
N GLU A 104 17.54 18.85 7.06
CA GLU A 104 18.76 18.51 6.32
C GLU A 104 18.72 17.10 5.72
N LYS A 105 18.06 16.18 6.40
CA LYS A 105 17.87 14.79 5.94
C LYS A 105 16.56 14.58 5.18
N GLY A 106 15.67 15.58 5.15
CA GLY A 106 14.33 15.45 4.57
C GLY A 106 13.47 14.40 5.28
N THR A 107 13.63 14.25 6.60
CA THR A 107 12.92 13.23 7.39
C THR A 107 12.04 13.85 8.46
N MET A 108 10.90 13.21 8.71
CA MET A 108 9.94 13.59 9.75
C MET A 108 9.43 12.32 10.43
N SER A 109 9.18 12.38 11.73
CA SER A 109 8.42 11.38 12.50
C SER A 109 7.46 12.11 13.43
N LEU A 110 6.15 11.87 13.26
CA LEU A 110 5.11 12.42 14.13
C LEU A 110 4.32 11.29 14.76
N LEU A 111 4.00 11.43 16.04
CA LEU A 111 3.08 10.54 16.74
C LEU A 111 1.87 11.33 17.20
N PHE A 112 0.68 10.89 16.83
CA PHE A 112 -0.60 11.43 17.26
C PHE A 112 -1.38 10.38 18.06
N LYS A 113 -2.29 10.85 18.91
CA LYS A 113 -3.20 10.01 19.68
C LYS A 113 -4.63 10.51 19.55
N LYS A 114 -5.59 9.59 19.50
CA LYS A 114 -7.03 9.88 19.53
C LYS A 114 -7.74 8.79 20.32
N ALA A 115 -8.28 9.13 21.50
CA ALA A 115 -8.79 8.16 22.46
C ALA A 115 -7.77 7.04 22.74
N ASP A 116 -8.08 5.81 22.36
CA ASP A 116 -7.19 4.66 22.55
C ASP A 116 -6.34 4.33 21.30
N ASP A 117 -6.51 5.09 20.20
CA ASP A 117 -5.75 4.89 18.96
C ASP A 117 -4.50 5.77 18.90
N GLN A 118 -3.47 5.25 18.24
CA GLN A 118 -2.24 5.95 17.90
C GLN A 118 -2.06 6.00 16.38
N LEU A 119 -1.48 7.10 15.92
CA LEU A 119 -1.15 7.33 14.52
C LEU A 119 0.31 7.78 14.42
N GLN A 120 1.14 7.00 13.75
CA GLN A 120 2.52 7.34 13.45
C GLN A 120 2.65 7.74 11.98
N LEU A 121 3.24 8.90 11.74
CA LEU A 121 3.56 9.42 10.42
C LEU A 121 5.07 9.47 10.26
N THR A 122 5.59 8.99 9.14
CA THR A 122 7.03 9.02 8.87
C THR A 122 7.30 9.47 7.44
N LEU A 123 8.09 10.52 7.27
CA LEU A 123 8.59 10.96 5.96
C LEU A 123 10.05 10.53 5.81
N ALA A 124 10.38 9.99 4.65
CA ALA A 124 11.77 9.80 4.23
C ALA A 124 11.89 9.81 2.69
N PRO A 125 13.03 10.22 2.12
CA PRO A 125 13.30 9.97 0.70
C PRO A 125 13.29 8.46 0.37
N ASP A 126 12.95 8.09 -0.88
CA ASP A 126 12.89 6.68 -1.39
C ASP A 126 14.24 5.92 -1.43
N GLU A 127 15.21 6.34 -0.63
CA GLU A 127 16.57 5.82 -0.57
C GLU A 127 16.60 4.33 -0.21
N LYS A 128 15.58 3.80 0.49
CA LYS A 128 15.55 2.40 0.96
C LYS A 128 15.08 1.37 -0.07
N LEU A 129 14.35 1.77 -1.12
CA LEU A 129 13.82 0.84 -2.13
C LEU A 129 14.61 0.89 -3.44
N GLN A 130 15.07 2.08 -3.84
CA GLN A 130 15.78 2.25 -5.11
C GLN A 130 17.13 2.97 -4.97
N GLY A 131 17.56 3.32 -3.75
CA GLY A 131 18.81 4.07 -3.54
C GLY A 131 18.80 5.46 -4.17
N SER A 132 17.62 6.03 -4.43
CA SER A 132 17.47 7.32 -5.13
C SER A 132 16.60 8.30 -4.32
N LYS A 133 17.05 9.55 -4.18
CA LYS A 133 16.33 10.64 -3.50
C LYS A 133 15.45 11.42 -4.50
N ARG A 134 14.64 10.71 -5.29
CA ARG A 134 13.83 11.34 -6.35
C ARG A 134 12.51 11.88 -5.84
N PHE A 135 11.91 11.19 -4.88
CA PHE A 135 10.67 11.59 -4.26
C PHE A 135 10.65 11.23 -2.77
N SER A 136 9.81 11.93 -2.03
CA SER A 136 9.52 11.63 -0.64
C SER A 136 8.49 10.51 -0.54
N ILE A 137 8.69 9.63 0.44
CA ILE A 137 7.75 8.60 0.85
C ILE A 137 7.20 8.96 2.22
N LEU A 138 5.88 9.09 2.30
CA LEU A 138 5.14 9.23 3.54
C LEU A 138 4.58 7.86 3.92
N ILE A 139 4.91 7.40 5.11
CA ILE A 139 4.32 6.23 5.74
C ILE A 139 3.30 6.70 6.78
N VAL A 140 2.11 6.11 6.72
CA VAL A 140 1.01 6.32 7.66
C VAL A 140 0.75 4.98 8.35
N GLU A 141 0.92 4.93 9.67
CA GLU A 141 0.78 3.70 10.44
C GLU A 141 -0.17 3.90 11.63
N MET A 142 -1.23 3.09 11.67
CA MET A 142 -2.23 3.07 12.73
C MET A 142 -1.90 1.98 13.73
N ASN A 143 -1.90 2.35 15.01
CA ASN A 143 -1.63 1.48 16.15
C ASN A 143 -0.39 0.60 15.93
N PRO A 144 0.80 1.17 15.66
CA PRO A 144 2.03 0.38 15.43
C PRO A 144 2.25 -0.64 16.55
N GLN A 145 2.53 -1.89 16.19
CA GLN A 145 2.83 -2.94 17.17
C GLN A 145 4.28 -2.77 17.63
N TYR A 146 4.46 -2.55 18.94
CA TYR A 146 5.76 -2.41 19.59
C TYR A 146 6.68 -3.62 19.39
#